data_AF-A0AAW4MWZ4-F1
#
_entry.id   AF-A0AAW4MWZ4-F1
#
_cell.length_a   1.000
_cell.length_b   1.000
_cell.length_c   1.000
_cell.angle_alpha   90.00
_cell.angle_beta   90.00
_cell.angle_gamma   90.00
#
_symmetry.space_group_name_H-M   'P 1'
#
loop_
_entity.id
_entity.type
_entity.pdbx_description
1 polymer ?
#
loop_
_entity_poly.entity_id
_entity_poly.type
_entity_poly.pdbx_seq_one_letter_code
_entity_poly.pdbx_strand_id
1 'polypeptide(L)'
;MGDDVVATSAYRVKSKKYIGLTYGSFKTFASNVSGAKTDNEKLSATISISYSNSISGNLSLSIKKNLKATMGFDVTKSSSVSTEYSINLKKGQKCKIKARPAYDTYNCKLERLYTGTGIYIWREVSGTYTAKNYSHIDFEDKL
;
A
#
# COMPACT_ATOMS: atom_id res chain seq x y z
N MET A 1 40.78 -5.17 -15.05
CA MET A 1 40.08 -6.40 -14.64
C MET A 1 38.74 -6.38 -15.33
N GLY A 2 38.57 -7.24 -16.34
CA GLY A 2 37.59 -7.09 -17.41
C GLY A 2 36.13 -7.31 -17.03
N ASP A 3 35.28 -6.68 -17.84
CA ASP A 3 33.82 -6.61 -17.80
C ASP A 3 33.10 -7.94 -18.14
N ASP A 4 33.56 -9.10 -17.64
CA ASP A 4 32.97 -10.41 -17.96
C ASP A 4 31.72 -10.75 -17.13
N VAL A 5 31.08 -9.75 -16.53
CA VAL A 5 29.88 -9.93 -15.71
C VAL A 5 28.68 -9.23 -16.34
N VAL A 6 27.72 -10.03 -16.80
CA VAL A 6 26.48 -9.56 -17.41
C VAL A 6 25.36 -9.43 -16.38
N ALA A 7 24.54 -8.40 -16.54
CA ALA A 7 23.43 -8.13 -15.64
C ALA A 7 22.23 -9.05 -15.96
N THR A 8 21.74 -9.79 -14.98
CA THR A 8 20.59 -10.70 -15.15
C THR A 8 19.26 -9.98 -14.90
N SER A 9 18.12 -10.66 -15.05
CA SER A 9 16.80 -10.13 -14.62
C SER A 9 16.46 -10.47 -13.16
N ALA A 10 17.39 -11.02 -12.39
CA ALA A 10 17.17 -11.37 -10.99
C ALA A 10 17.47 -10.17 -10.07
N TYR A 11 16.49 -9.83 -9.24
CA TYR A 11 16.56 -8.75 -8.26
C TYR A 11 16.17 -9.29 -6.89
N ARG A 12 16.73 -8.68 -5.85
CA ARG A 12 16.35 -8.92 -4.46
C ARG A 12 16.33 -7.63 -3.65
N VAL A 13 15.61 -7.65 -2.55
CA VAL A 13 15.65 -6.56 -1.57
C VAL A 13 16.77 -6.83 -0.60
N LYS A 14 17.78 -5.95 -0.62
CA LYS A 14 18.93 -5.99 0.30
C LYS A 14 18.53 -5.55 1.70
N SER A 15 17.75 -4.48 1.76
CA SER A 15 17.27 -3.92 3.01
C SER A 15 15.92 -3.26 2.79
N LYS A 16 15.03 -3.37 3.78
CA LYS A 16 13.80 -2.60 3.88
C LYS A 16 13.74 -1.91 5.24
N LYS A 17 13.34 -0.64 5.25
CA LYS A 17 13.14 0.16 6.46
C LYS A 17 11.72 0.69 6.46
N TYR A 18 10.96 0.38 7.50
CA TYR A 18 9.63 0.97 7.70
C TYR A 18 9.77 2.47 7.94
N ILE A 19 8.92 3.26 7.26
CA ILE A 19 8.93 4.73 7.36
C ILE A 19 7.59 5.32 7.80
N GLY A 20 6.60 4.47 8.11
CA GLY A 20 5.29 4.90 8.59
C GLY A 20 4.15 4.53 7.66
N LEU A 21 2.96 5.00 8.03
CA LEU A 21 1.75 4.85 7.24
C LEU A 21 1.68 5.92 6.16
N THR A 22 1.31 5.52 4.94
CA THR A 22 0.82 6.42 3.91
C THR A 22 -0.61 6.08 3.56
N TYR A 23 -1.35 7.07 3.05
CA TYR A 23 -2.79 6.96 2.86
C TYR A 23 -3.18 7.21 1.41
N GLY A 24 -4.25 6.55 0.97
CA GLY A 24 -4.97 6.95 -0.23
C GLY A 24 -5.87 8.16 0.02
N SER A 25 -6.66 8.52 -0.99
CA SER A 25 -7.66 9.58 -0.86
C SER A 25 -8.90 9.07 -0.10
N PHE A 26 -9.50 9.94 0.70
CA PHE A 26 -10.81 9.68 1.28
C PHE A 26 -11.90 9.58 0.22
N LYS A 27 -12.78 8.61 0.39
CA LYS A 27 -14.06 8.51 -0.31
C LYS A 27 -15.19 8.62 0.70
N THR A 28 -16.25 9.33 0.34
CA THR A 28 -17.46 9.42 1.17
C THR A 28 -18.38 8.26 0.80
N PHE A 29 -18.87 7.53 1.79
CA PHE A 29 -19.75 6.37 1.61
C PHE A 29 -21.17 6.61 2.11
N ALA A 30 -21.33 7.47 3.11
CA ALA A 30 -22.63 7.96 3.54
C ALA A 30 -22.54 9.40 4.04
N SER A 31 -23.65 10.12 3.96
CA SER A 31 -23.74 11.50 4.43
C SER A 31 -25.13 11.80 4.97
N ASN A 32 -25.17 12.42 6.16
CA ASN A 32 -26.35 13.10 6.68
C ASN A 32 -26.02 14.58 6.83
N VAL A 33 -26.27 15.35 5.76
CA VAL A 33 -26.01 16.81 5.73
C VAL A 33 -27.17 17.64 6.29
N SER A 34 -28.38 17.05 6.35
CA SER A 34 -29.55 17.67 6.98
C SER A 34 -29.49 17.64 8.51
N GLY A 35 -28.75 16.70 9.08
CA GLY A 35 -28.67 16.47 10.52
C GLY A 35 -29.67 15.39 10.97
N ALA A 36 -29.34 14.66 12.03
CA ALA A 36 -30.23 13.66 12.59
C ALA A 36 -31.53 14.26 13.13
N LYS A 37 -32.65 13.59 12.92
CA LYS A 37 -33.98 14.01 13.38
C LYS A 37 -34.21 13.70 14.85
N THR A 38 -33.62 12.61 15.33
CA THR A 38 -33.73 12.13 16.71
C THR A 38 -32.37 11.80 17.29
N ASP A 39 -32.27 11.73 18.62
CA ASP A 39 -31.08 11.19 19.27
C ASP A 39 -30.93 9.70 18.95
N ASN A 40 -29.69 9.26 18.81
CA ASN A 40 -29.29 7.90 18.44
C ASN A 40 -29.75 7.46 17.04
N GLU A 41 -30.06 8.39 16.14
CA GLU A 41 -30.24 8.05 14.73
C GLU A 41 -28.93 7.48 14.17
N LYS A 42 -29.02 6.32 13.52
CA LYS A 42 -27.84 5.59 13.05
C LYS A 42 -27.53 5.97 11.60
N LEU A 43 -26.32 6.47 11.36
CA LEU A 43 -25.75 6.56 10.01
C LEU A 43 -24.84 5.36 9.81
N SER A 44 -25.12 4.54 8.79
CA SER A 44 -24.35 3.34 8.48
C SER A 44 -24.03 3.22 6.99
N ALA A 45 -22.90 2.61 6.68
CA ALA A 45 -22.52 2.28 5.31
C ALA A 45 -21.70 1.00 5.24
N THR A 46 -21.88 0.24 4.15
CA THR A 46 -20.93 -0.78 3.73
C THR A 46 -19.79 -0.09 2.98
N ILE A 47 -18.59 -0.18 3.53
CA ILE A 47 -17.38 0.43 3.02
C ILE A 47 -16.63 -0.60 2.20
N SER A 48 -16.48 -0.37 0.90
CA SER A 48 -15.61 -1.19 0.04
C SER A 48 -14.48 -0.34 -0.53
N ILE A 49 -13.24 -0.72 -0.21
CA ILE A 49 -12.03 -0.03 -0.64
C ILE A 49 -11.17 -1.02 -1.43
N SER A 50 -10.90 -0.68 -2.69
CA SER A 50 -9.85 -1.34 -3.46
C SER A 50 -8.48 -0.82 -3.04
N TYR A 51 -7.52 -1.73 -2.92
CA TYR A 51 -6.13 -1.42 -2.62
C TYR A 51 -5.20 -2.10 -3.63
N SER A 52 -4.01 -1.54 -3.78
CA SER A 52 -2.94 -2.14 -4.55
C SER A 52 -1.62 -1.94 -3.83
N ASN A 53 -0.95 -3.05 -3.52
CA ASN A 53 0.44 -3.02 -3.11
C ASN A 53 1.29 -2.50 -4.26
N SER A 54 2.43 -1.91 -3.93
CA SER A 54 3.32 -1.37 -4.96
C SER A 54 4.76 -1.30 -4.51
N ILE A 55 5.64 -1.20 -5.49
CA ILE A 55 7.02 -0.73 -5.34
C ILE A 55 7.29 0.27 -6.45
N SER A 56 7.91 1.40 -6.10
CA SER A 56 8.28 2.44 -7.05
C SER A 56 9.40 1.98 -8.00
N GLY A 57 9.75 2.83 -8.97
CA GLY A 57 10.77 2.54 -9.97
C GLY A 57 10.23 1.77 -11.18
N ASN A 58 10.99 1.83 -12.27
CA ASN A 58 10.63 1.21 -13.54
C ASN A 58 11.12 -0.25 -13.59
N LEU A 59 10.50 -1.11 -12.77
CA LEU A 59 10.75 -2.55 -12.76
C LEU A 59 9.65 -3.27 -13.54
N SER A 60 10.02 -4.27 -14.34
CA SER A 60 9.06 -5.13 -15.04
C SER A 60 8.19 -5.90 -14.04
N LEU A 61 7.00 -6.33 -14.49
CA LEU A 61 6.08 -7.08 -13.64
C LEU A 61 6.68 -8.40 -13.14
N SER A 62 7.46 -9.08 -13.97
CA SER A 62 8.15 -10.33 -13.59
C SER A 62 9.15 -10.12 -12.46
N ILE A 63 9.93 -9.02 -12.53
CA ILE A 63 10.84 -8.64 -11.45
C ILE A 63 10.06 -8.37 -10.16
N LYS A 64 8.99 -7.58 -10.23
CA LYS A 64 8.16 -7.23 -9.06
C LYS A 64 7.59 -8.46 -8.35
N LYS A 65 7.08 -9.45 -9.09
CA LYS A 65 6.56 -10.71 -8.53
C LYS A 65 7.62 -11.50 -7.75
N ASN A 66 8.86 -11.54 -8.28
CA ASN A 66 9.96 -12.27 -7.64
C ASN A 66 10.47 -11.60 -6.35
N LEU A 67 10.20 -10.30 -6.15
CA LEU A 67 10.57 -9.61 -4.91
C LEU A 67 9.79 -10.12 -3.69
N LYS A 68 8.66 -10.81 -3.86
CA LYS A 68 7.83 -11.32 -2.75
C LYS A 68 8.64 -12.09 -1.71
N ALA A 69 9.57 -12.94 -2.14
CA ALA A 69 10.40 -13.75 -1.25
C ALA A 69 11.31 -12.92 -0.34
N THR A 70 11.77 -11.76 -0.81
CA THR A 70 12.71 -10.89 -0.07
C THR A 70 12.00 -9.72 0.62
N MET A 71 10.84 -9.29 0.09
CA MET A 71 9.97 -8.29 0.72
C MET A 71 9.15 -8.87 1.87
N GLY A 72 8.77 -10.14 1.80
CA GLY A 72 7.82 -10.77 2.72
C GLY A 72 6.34 -10.50 2.39
N PHE A 73 6.06 -9.78 1.30
CA PHE A 73 4.71 -9.56 0.78
C PHE A 73 4.74 -9.36 -0.74
N ASP A 74 3.61 -9.61 -1.41
CA ASP A 74 3.49 -9.43 -2.85
C ASP A 74 3.25 -7.94 -3.18
N VAL A 75 4.26 -7.30 -3.77
CA VAL A 75 4.24 -5.89 -4.19
C VAL A 75 3.36 -5.63 -5.42
N THR A 76 2.78 -6.67 -6.02
CA THR A 76 1.85 -6.57 -7.17
C THR A 76 0.41 -6.91 -6.79
N LYS A 77 0.18 -7.37 -5.56
CA LYS A 77 -1.14 -7.77 -5.09
C LYS A 77 -2.08 -6.57 -5.06
N SER A 78 -3.21 -6.72 -5.73
CA SER A 78 -4.35 -5.82 -5.62
C SER A 78 -5.59 -6.62 -5.22
N SER A 79 -6.49 -5.99 -4.47
CA SER A 79 -7.74 -6.59 -4.05
C SER A 79 -8.70 -5.51 -3.55
N SER A 80 -9.84 -5.93 -3.01
CA SER A 80 -10.76 -5.05 -2.28
C SER A 80 -11.03 -5.65 -0.91
N VAL A 81 -11.22 -4.76 0.07
CA VAL A 81 -11.69 -5.11 1.41
C VAL A 81 -13.04 -4.45 1.62
N SER A 82 -13.95 -5.15 2.30
CA SER A 82 -15.26 -4.63 2.65
C SER A 82 -15.52 -4.77 4.14
N THR A 83 -16.14 -3.77 4.74
CA THR A 83 -16.54 -3.77 6.15
C THR A 83 -17.74 -2.85 6.37
N GLU A 84 -18.46 -3.04 7.47
CA GLU A 84 -19.58 -2.17 7.83
C GLU A 84 -19.12 -1.18 8.89
N TYR A 85 -19.49 0.09 8.72
CA TYR A 85 -19.22 1.14 9.69
C TYR A 85 -20.51 1.87 10.03
N SER A 86 -20.72 2.17 11.31
CA SER A 86 -21.89 2.91 11.76
C SER A 86 -21.61 3.77 12.96
N ILE A 87 -22.28 4.91 13.02
CA ILE A 87 -22.21 5.88 14.11
C ILE A 87 -23.63 6.27 14.54
N ASN A 88 -23.80 6.48 15.84
CA ASN A 88 -25.02 7.04 16.40
C ASN A 88 -24.88 8.57 16.46
N LEU A 89 -25.87 9.27 15.94
CA LEU A 89 -25.90 10.72 15.86
C LEU A 89 -26.78 11.30 16.96
N LYS A 90 -26.37 12.43 17.52
CA LYS A 90 -27.26 13.27 18.34
C LYS A 90 -28.21 14.06 17.44
N LYS A 91 -29.39 14.44 17.93
CA LYS A 91 -30.34 15.27 17.18
C LYS A 91 -29.65 16.54 16.66
N GLY A 92 -29.85 16.84 15.37
CA GLY A 92 -29.23 17.95 14.66
C GLY A 92 -27.77 17.71 14.24
N GLN A 93 -27.11 16.65 14.70
CA GLN A 93 -25.74 16.32 14.32
C GLN A 93 -25.70 15.93 12.84
N LYS A 94 -24.89 16.66 12.09
CA LYS A 94 -24.56 16.36 10.70
C LYS A 94 -23.28 15.53 10.68
N CYS A 95 -23.16 14.57 9.76
CA CYS A 95 -21.94 13.78 9.64
C CYS A 95 -21.78 13.19 8.24
N LYS A 96 -20.55 12.85 7.87
CA LYS A 96 -20.22 12.01 6.71
C LYS A 96 -19.39 10.83 7.20
N ILE A 97 -19.60 9.65 6.62
CA ILE A 97 -18.70 8.51 6.78
C ILE A 97 -17.75 8.53 5.60
N LYS A 98 -16.48 8.80 5.87
CA LYS A 98 -15.40 8.73 4.89
C LYS A 98 -14.45 7.60 5.25
N ALA A 99 -13.87 6.97 4.23
CA ALA A 99 -12.84 5.96 4.43
C ALA A 99 -11.77 6.02 3.32
N ARG A 100 -10.56 5.57 3.64
CA ARG A 100 -9.42 5.46 2.72
C ARG A 100 -8.56 4.25 3.04
N PRO A 101 -7.80 3.70 2.07
CA PRO A 101 -6.81 2.68 2.37
C PRO A 101 -5.58 3.30 3.07
N ALA A 102 -5.06 2.59 4.08
CA ALA A 102 -3.77 2.87 4.70
C ALA A 102 -2.73 1.80 4.31
N TYR A 103 -1.48 2.21 4.17
CA TYR A 103 -0.38 1.38 3.71
C TYR A 103 0.83 1.49 4.63
N ASP A 104 1.36 0.35 5.06
CA ASP A 104 2.70 0.29 5.61
C ASP A 104 3.69 0.61 4.50
N THR A 105 4.49 1.66 4.71
CA THR A 105 5.39 2.18 3.69
C THR A 105 6.83 1.93 4.08
N TYR A 106 7.63 1.50 3.11
CA TYR A 106 9.01 1.07 3.32
C TYR A 106 9.95 1.75 2.32
N ASN A 107 11.09 2.22 2.80
CA ASN A 107 12.24 2.51 1.95
C ASN A 107 13.07 1.24 1.76
N CYS A 108 13.37 0.92 0.51
CA CYS A 108 13.99 -0.32 0.09
C CYS A 108 15.25 -0.02 -0.73
N LYS A 109 16.28 -0.84 -0.52
CA LYS A 109 17.45 -0.93 -1.39
C LYS A 109 17.38 -2.24 -2.14
N LEU A 110 17.55 -2.18 -3.46
CA LEU A 110 17.54 -3.36 -4.32
C LEU A 110 18.96 -3.74 -4.71
N GLU A 111 19.16 -5.03 -4.91
CA GLU A 111 20.35 -5.57 -5.58
C GLU A 111 19.92 -6.31 -6.84
N ARG A 112 20.78 -6.24 -7.86
CA ARG A 112 20.66 -7.01 -9.10
C ARG A 112 21.79 -8.03 -9.16
N LEU A 113 21.48 -9.25 -9.60
CA LEU A 113 22.47 -10.28 -9.80
C LEU A 113 23.22 -10.06 -11.12
N TYR A 114 24.54 -10.12 -11.05
CA TYR A 114 25.45 -10.15 -12.18
C TYR A 114 26.16 -11.50 -12.21
N THR A 115 26.28 -12.07 -13.40
CA THR A 115 26.86 -13.40 -13.60
C THR A 115 27.96 -13.35 -14.66
N GLY A 116 29.02 -14.10 -14.44
CA GLY A 116 30.11 -14.33 -15.38
C GLY A 116 30.65 -15.75 -15.23
N THR A 117 31.70 -16.11 -15.96
CA THR A 117 32.33 -17.43 -15.86
C THR A 117 32.81 -17.69 -14.42
N GLY A 118 32.09 -18.54 -13.68
CA GLY A 118 32.39 -18.88 -12.28
C GLY A 118 32.12 -17.76 -11.26
N ILE A 119 31.43 -16.68 -11.65
CA ILE A 119 31.19 -15.51 -10.79
C ILE A 119 29.70 -15.22 -10.64
N TYR A 120 29.24 -15.06 -9.40
CA TYR A 120 27.88 -14.64 -9.04
C TYR A 120 27.95 -13.54 -7.99
N ILE A 121 27.61 -12.31 -8.37
CA ILE A 121 27.68 -11.16 -7.47
C ILE A 121 26.39 -10.35 -7.48
N TRP A 122 25.95 -9.95 -6.30
CA TRP A 122 24.84 -9.02 -6.13
C TRP A 122 25.39 -7.60 -6.01
N ARG A 123 24.89 -6.67 -6.84
CA ARG A 123 25.28 -5.25 -6.78
C ARG A 123 24.07 -4.39 -6.51
N GLU A 124 24.24 -3.40 -5.64
CA GLU A 124 23.18 -2.46 -5.28
C GLU A 124 22.78 -1.64 -6.52
N VAL A 125 21.48 -1.56 -6.76
CA VAL A 125 20.92 -0.71 -7.80
C VAL A 125 20.84 0.70 -7.24
N SER A 126 21.29 1.69 -8.02
CA SER A 126 21.26 3.09 -7.61
C SER A 126 19.83 3.55 -7.29
N GLY A 127 19.69 4.36 -6.25
CA GLY A 127 18.43 4.94 -5.82
C GLY A 127 17.78 4.25 -4.62
N THR A 128 16.74 4.89 -4.10
CA THR A 128 15.88 4.32 -3.05
C THR A 128 14.52 4.02 -3.64
N TYR A 129 14.01 2.83 -3.35
CA TYR A 129 12.71 2.38 -3.80
C TYR A 129 11.71 2.49 -2.66
N THR A 130 10.48 2.91 -2.94
CA THR A 130 9.42 3.00 -1.95
C THR A 130 8.42 1.89 -2.21
N ALA A 131 8.21 1.00 -1.24
CA ALA A 131 7.21 -0.04 -1.31
C ALA A 131 6.03 0.27 -0.37
N LYS A 132 4.82 -0.05 -0.82
CA LYS A 132 3.57 0.08 -0.05
C LYS A 132 2.92 -1.29 0.08
N ASN A 133 2.66 -1.70 1.31
CA ASN A 133 1.86 -2.86 1.64
C ASN A 133 0.56 -2.40 2.28
N TYR A 134 -0.59 -2.83 1.75
CA TYR A 134 -1.88 -2.54 2.35
C TYR A 134 -1.91 -3.03 3.81
N SER A 135 -2.39 -2.17 4.70
CA SER A 135 -2.46 -2.42 6.14
C SER A 135 -3.92 -2.55 6.58
N HIS A 136 -4.71 -1.49 6.46
CA HIS A 136 -6.08 -1.42 6.94
C HIS A 136 -6.89 -0.31 6.25
N ILE A 137 -8.19 -0.24 6.57
CA ILE A 137 -9.05 0.89 6.21
C ILE A 137 -8.96 1.93 7.34
N ASP A 138 -8.66 3.17 6.98
CA ASP A 138 -8.70 4.32 7.87
C ASP A 138 -10.03 5.06 7.69
N PHE A 139 -10.70 5.36 8.80
CA PHE A 139 -12.03 5.96 8.83
C PHE A 139 -11.97 7.40 9.33
N GLU A 140 -12.84 8.23 8.78
CA GLU A 140 -13.07 9.58 9.29
C GLU A 140 -14.57 9.88 9.28
N ASP A 141 -15.08 10.31 10.43
CA ASP A 141 -16.45 10.74 10.66
C ASP A 141 -16.49 12.22 11.06
N LYS A 142 -16.37 13.09 10.07
CA LYS A 142 -16.41 14.55 10.24
C LYS A 142 -17.27 15.21 9.19
N LEU A 143 -17.73 16.43 9.49
CA LEU A 143 -18.43 17.27 8.51
C LEU A 143 -17.46 17.92 7.53
#